data_AF-E0PEP3-F1
#
_entry.id   AF-E0PEP3-F1
#
_cell.length_a   1.000
_cell.length_b   1.000
_cell.length_c   1.000
_cell.angle_alpha   90.00
_cell.angle_beta   90.00
_cell.angle_gamma   90.00
#
_symmetry.space_group_name_H-M   'P 1'
#
loop_
_entity.id
_entity.type
_entity.pdbx_description
1 polymer ?
#
loop_
_entity_poly.entity_id
_entity_poly.type
_entity_poly.pdbx_seq_one_letter_code
_entity_poly.pdbx_strand_id
1 'polypeptide(L)'
;MMDALVSIVVTCYNHESYVKDCLESIFQQTYKNIELLVFNDGSLDDSDTVIKDTLSLSPFENTQYFYHENKGVVLTRNIALEYVSGDYLVFVDSDDTLKKDYIRLLVETAEKENADIVYSALYELNSGEVVLPIKEYDLQEMFIGNFIHASSLIRTSAIGNIKFDEQLNREKLEDYDFYLNLVTSKELKVVPCYETGLNYRMSFDSRSNHQNLKSYYKTYGYIIGKYLTRFPNYVKEALDYHFERLTSLDIEHSIKEEKISIYFSENEAFSDIPDYQNQIQFQDEIEIPVVKGKNYIRIRPSNIPSFYEFFVLKSKEYQTEILPIMSNGLIDENSVVFEAFYPFLDYQFTLSEGDKLVLSYKRYNINDIVAKDYIGKLLAKQKYNRLQTILSYEQKQRQLESELNQKTQEFDDLSKEYNTLLSNYRSITNSIWWKIPTKIINFFRRKK
;
A
#
# COMPACT_ATOMS: atom_id res chain seq x y z
N MET A 1 -12.83 -4.72 -45.90
CA MET A 1 -11.81 -5.53 -45.20
C MET A 1 -11.01 -4.56 -44.35
N MET A 2 -10.82 -4.88 -43.07
CA MET A 2 -9.82 -4.19 -42.24
C MET A 2 -8.45 -4.52 -42.83
N ASP A 3 -7.76 -3.51 -43.34
CA ASP A 3 -6.44 -3.64 -43.97
C ASP A 3 -5.41 -2.73 -43.29
N ALA A 4 -5.65 -2.43 -42.02
CA ALA A 4 -4.75 -1.63 -41.20
C ALA A 4 -3.49 -2.45 -40.88
N LEU A 5 -2.31 -1.87 -41.07
CA LEU A 5 -1.07 -2.56 -40.69
C LEU A 5 -0.94 -2.56 -39.16
N VAL A 6 -0.71 -3.73 -38.56
CA VAL A 6 -0.48 -3.86 -37.11
C VAL A 6 0.99 -4.14 -36.85
N SER A 7 1.64 -3.25 -36.12
CA SER A 7 2.99 -3.43 -35.59
C SER A 7 2.95 -4.23 -34.31
N ILE A 8 3.55 -5.41 -34.31
CA ILE A 8 3.75 -6.20 -33.11
C ILE A 8 5.21 -6.09 -32.70
N VAL A 9 5.44 -5.49 -31.53
CA VAL A 9 6.78 -5.34 -30.95
C VAL A 9 6.96 -6.36 -29.85
N VAL A 10 7.92 -7.27 -30.02
CA VAL A 10 8.32 -8.24 -29.00
C VAL A 10 9.64 -7.81 -28.39
N THR A 11 9.70 -7.67 -27.06
CA THR A 11 10.95 -7.42 -26.33
C THR A 11 11.38 -8.65 -25.55
N CYS A 12 12.63 -9.07 -25.70
CA CYS A 12 13.18 -10.29 -25.09
C CYS A 12 14.46 -10.04 -24.33
N TYR A 13 14.52 -10.56 -23.11
CA TYR A 13 15.75 -10.65 -22.30
C TYR A 13 15.72 -11.92 -21.46
N ASN A 14 16.60 -12.87 -21.77
CA ASN A 14 16.74 -14.14 -21.05
C ASN A 14 15.46 -14.99 -20.98
N HIS A 15 14.75 -15.14 -22.11
CA HIS A 15 13.50 -15.91 -22.22
C HIS A 15 13.63 -17.08 -23.22
N GLU A 16 14.78 -17.77 -23.26
CA GLU A 16 15.03 -18.88 -24.19
C GLU A 16 13.94 -19.97 -24.15
N SER A 17 13.35 -20.18 -22.97
CA SER A 17 12.32 -21.18 -22.71
C SER A 17 10.92 -20.78 -23.19
N TYR A 18 10.70 -19.50 -23.52
CA TYR A 18 9.34 -18.97 -23.76
C TYR A 18 9.19 -18.22 -25.09
N VAL A 19 10.25 -17.58 -25.56
CA VAL A 19 10.17 -16.67 -26.73
C VAL A 19 9.72 -17.39 -28.00
N LYS A 20 10.02 -18.68 -28.13
CA LYS A 20 9.53 -19.50 -29.26
C LYS A 20 8.00 -19.58 -29.27
N ASP A 21 7.38 -19.94 -28.14
CA ASP A 21 5.92 -20.07 -28.02
C ASP A 21 5.24 -18.71 -28.27
N CYS A 22 5.84 -17.63 -27.77
CA CYS A 22 5.39 -16.26 -28.02
C CYS A 22 5.32 -15.98 -29.53
N LEU A 23 6.44 -16.16 -30.24
CA LEU A 23 6.53 -15.90 -31.68
C LEU A 23 5.60 -16.80 -32.50
N GLU A 24 5.54 -18.10 -32.19
CA GLU A 24 4.65 -19.04 -32.87
C GLU A 24 3.16 -18.66 -32.67
N SER A 25 2.78 -18.15 -31.50
CA SER A 25 1.41 -17.66 -31.25
C SER A 25 1.06 -16.43 -32.12
N ILE A 26 2.05 -15.60 -32.44
CA ILE A 26 1.90 -14.47 -33.35
C ILE A 26 1.77 -14.98 -34.79
N PHE A 27 2.58 -15.95 -35.23
CA PHE A 27 2.49 -16.53 -36.58
C PHE A 27 1.13 -17.16 -36.86
N GLN A 28 0.47 -17.69 -35.82
CA GLN A 28 -0.83 -18.33 -35.89
C GLN A 28 -2.02 -17.35 -35.91
N GLN A 29 -1.80 -16.03 -35.80
CA GLN A 29 -2.87 -15.04 -35.84
C GLN A 29 -3.73 -15.15 -37.11
N THR A 30 -5.05 -15.03 -36.97
CA THR A 30 -5.96 -14.97 -38.13
C THR A 30 -5.87 -13.66 -38.90
N TYR A 31 -5.44 -12.58 -38.25
CA TYR A 31 -5.07 -11.31 -38.89
C TYR A 31 -3.70 -11.43 -39.54
N LYS A 32 -3.56 -10.99 -40.80
CA LYS A 32 -2.34 -11.22 -41.61
C LYS A 32 -1.53 -9.98 -41.97
N ASN A 33 -2.14 -8.80 -41.94
CA ASN A 33 -1.43 -7.55 -42.26
C ASN A 33 -0.65 -7.07 -41.02
N ILE A 34 0.45 -7.77 -40.72
CA ILE A 34 1.28 -7.60 -39.52
C ILE A 34 2.70 -7.28 -39.95
N GLU A 35 3.31 -6.31 -39.28
CA GLU A 35 4.77 -6.21 -39.19
C GLU A 35 5.22 -6.70 -37.81
N LEU A 36 6.25 -7.53 -37.78
CA LEU A 36 6.78 -8.12 -36.55
C LEU A 36 8.19 -7.60 -36.29
N LEU A 37 8.35 -6.87 -35.19
CA LEU A 37 9.61 -6.26 -34.77
C LEU A 37 10.06 -6.92 -33.46
N VAL A 38 11.13 -7.71 -33.51
CA VAL A 38 11.64 -8.43 -32.34
C VAL A 38 12.95 -7.84 -31.87
N PHE A 39 12.97 -7.39 -30.62
CA PHE A 39 14.13 -6.77 -29.98
C PHE A 39 14.68 -7.68 -28.89
N ASN A 40 15.91 -8.17 -29.09
CA ASN A 40 16.69 -8.83 -28.06
C ASN A 40 17.53 -7.78 -27.29
N ASP A 41 17.18 -7.57 -26.03
CA ASP A 41 17.82 -6.64 -25.09
C ASP A 41 19.07 -7.26 -24.45
N GLY A 42 19.96 -7.81 -25.28
CA GLY A 42 21.27 -8.31 -24.87
C GLY A 42 21.22 -9.56 -23.98
N SER A 43 20.37 -10.52 -24.33
CA SER A 43 20.24 -11.79 -23.60
C SER A 43 21.58 -12.52 -23.44
N LEU A 44 21.75 -13.19 -22.30
CA LEU A 44 22.93 -13.96 -21.94
C LEU A 44 22.70 -15.48 -22.03
N ASP A 45 21.45 -15.88 -22.26
CA ASP A 45 21.01 -17.26 -22.52
C ASP A 45 20.89 -17.52 -24.04
N ASP A 46 20.31 -18.65 -24.45
CA ASP A 46 20.16 -19.02 -25.85
C ASP A 46 19.03 -18.26 -26.58
N SER A 47 18.42 -17.24 -25.97
CA SER A 47 17.31 -16.46 -26.58
C SER A 47 17.67 -15.92 -27.97
N ASP A 48 18.90 -15.44 -28.17
CA ASP A 48 19.34 -14.91 -29.47
C ASP A 48 19.23 -15.96 -30.59
N THR A 49 19.69 -17.18 -30.32
CA THR A 49 19.62 -18.31 -31.25
C THR A 49 18.17 -18.72 -31.49
N VAL A 50 17.40 -18.90 -30.41
CA VAL A 50 15.99 -19.32 -30.48
C VAL A 50 15.15 -18.33 -31.28
N ILE A 51 15.35 -17.02 -31.08
CA ILE A 51 14.65 -15.98 -31.85
C ILE A 51 14.99 -16.09 -33.33
N LYS A 52 16.28 -16.13 -33.70
CA LYS A 52 16.71 -16.18 -35.10
C LYS A 52 16.18 -17.40 -35.83
N ASP A 53 16.27 -18.56 -35.20
CA ASP A 53 15.75 -19.82 -35.76
C ASP A 53 14.24 -19.75 -35.95
N THR A 54 13.51 -19.21 -34.97
CA THR A 54 12.05 -19.11 -35.03
C THR A 54 11.58 -18.10 -36.06
N LEU A 55 12.25 -16.93 -36.18
CA LEU A 55 11.90 -15.90 -37.17
C LEU A 55 12.12 -16.34 -38.61
N SER A 56 12.98 -17.34 -38.86
CA SER A 56 13.12 -17.96 -40.20
C SER A 56 11.83 -18.61 -40.72
N LEU A 57 10.88 -18.90 -39.81
CA LEU A 57 9.58 -19.49 -40.10
C LEU A 57 8.44 -18.45 -40.15
N SER A 58 8.76 -17.16 -40.00
CA SER A 58 7.75 -16.11 -39.94
C SER A 58 6.91 -16.06 -41.23
N PRO A 59 5.57 -16.01 -41.13
CA PRO A 59 4.68 -15.91 -42.30
C PRO A 59 4.51 -14.45 -42.79
N PHE A 60 5.12 -13.47 -42.12
CA PHE A 60 4.92 -12.05 -42.41
C PHE A 60 6.03 -11.49 -43.30
N GLU A 61 5.66 -10.69 -44.30
CA GLU A 61 6.60 -10.07 -45.23
C GLU A 61 7.59 -9.11 -44.52
N ASN A 62 7.11 -8.38 -43.50
CA ASN A 62 7.92 -7.45 -42.73
C ASN A 62 8.21 -8.01 -41.33
N THR A 63 9.22 -8.88 -41.24
CA THR A 63 9.75 -9.40 -39.98
C THR A 63 11.18 -8.90 -39.79
N GLN A 64 11.44 -8.22 -38.68
CA GLN A 64 12.75 -7.65 -38.38
C GLN A 64 13.25 -8.08 -37.00
N TYR A 65 14.55 -8.35 -36.94
CA TYR A 65 15.26 -8.69 -35.72
C TYR A 65 16.26 -7.60 -35.36
N PHE A 66 16.23 -7.17 -34.11
CA PHE A 66 17.12 -6.16 -33.56
C PHE A 66 17.84 -6.72 -32.34
N TYR A 67 19.14 -6.46 -32.26
CA TYR A 67 19.96 -6.81 -31.12
C TYR A 67 20.69 -5.55 -30.62
N HIS A 68 20.75 -5.38 -29.31
CA HIS A 68 21.65 -4.43 -28.66
C HIS A 68 22.08 -4.95 -27.28
N GLU A 69 23.14 -4.39 -26.72
CA GLU A 69 23.52 -4.68 -25.32
C GLU A 69 22.38 -4.31 -24.36
N ASN A 70 22.28 -5.01 -23.22
CA ASN A 70 21.17 -4.84 -22.28
C ASN A 70 21.02 -3.40 -21.77
N LYS A 71 19.94 -2.74 -22.21
CA LYS A 71 19.55 -1.38 -21.83
C LYS A 71 18.32 -1.37 -20.95
N GLY A 72 17.54 -2.45 -20.90
CA GLY A 72 16.31 -2.55 -20.13
C GLY A 72 15.07 -2.21 -20.97
N VAL A 73 13.94 -2.81 -20.59
CA VAL A 73 12.69 -2.84 -21.38
C VAL A 73 12.17 -1.46 -21.78
N VAL A 74 12.30 -0.45 -20.91
CA VAL A 74 11.83 0.92 -21.21
C VAL A 74 12.60 1.50 -22.39
N LEU A 75 13.93 1.38 -22.37
CA LEU A 75 14.76 1.89 -23.46
C LEU A 75 14.57 1.07 -24.73
N THR A 76 14.40 -0.25 -24.62
CA THR A 76 14.08 -1.12 -25.76
C THR A 76 12.75 -0.75 -26.40
N ARG A 77 11.68 -0.55 -25.63
CA ARG A 77 10.36 -0.12 -26.15
C ARG A 77 10.44 1.29 -26.77
N ASN A 78 11.19 2.21 -26.17
CA ASN A 78 11.43 3.54 -26.74
C ASN A 78 12.18 3.52 -28.06
N ILE A 79 13.17 2.62 -28.22
CA ILE A 79 13.83 2.38 -29.50
C ILE A 79 12.83 1.78 -30.48
N ALA A 80 12.04 0.79 -30.07
CA ALA A 80 11.08 0.12 -30.93
C ALA A 80 10.03 1.09 -31.52
N LEU A 81 9.57 2.07 -30.74
CA LEU A 81 8.66 3.12 -31.21
C LEU A 81 9.19 3.88 -32.45
N GLU A 82 10.50 3.92 -32.67
CA GLU A 82 11.12 4.58 -33.83
C GLU A 82 11.07 3.73 -35.11
N TYR A 83 10.77 2.42 -34.99
CA TYR A 83 10.67 1.48 -36.11
C TYR A 83 9.22 1.11 -36.48
N VAL A 84 8.25 1.48 -35.64
CA VAL A 84 6.81 1.22 -35.86
C VAL A 84 6.33 1.99 -37.09
N SER A 85 5.75 1.26 -38.05
CA SER A 85 5.18 1.81 -39.29
C SER A 85 3.69 1.50 -39.47
N GLY A 86 3.12 0.63 -38.63
CA GLY A 86 1.71 0.26 -38.65
C GLY A 86 0.77 1.34 -38.17
N ASP A 87 -0.49 1.26 -38.62
CA ASP A 87 -1.60 2.09 -38.15
C ASP A 87 -1.91 1.83 -36.67
N TYR A 88 -1.61 0.60 -36.22
CA TYR A 88 -1.75 0.16 -34.85
C TYR A 88 -0.47 -0.46 -34.32
N LEU A 89 -0.30 -0.42 -32.99
CA LEU A 89 0.81 -0.99 -32.24
C LEU A 89 0.30 -1.91 -31.12
N VAL A 90 0.97 -3.05 -30.93
CA VAL A 90 0.85 -3.92 -29.76
C VAL A 90 2.24 -4.27 -29.24
N PHE A 91 2.49 -4.11 -27.94
CA PHE A 91 3.67 -4.68 -27.29
C PHE A 91 3.36 -6.07 -26.75
N VAL A 92 4.23 -7.05 -26.99
CA VAL A 92 4.06 -8.40 -26.47
C VAL A 92 5.32 -8.78 -25.70
N ASP A 93 5.14 -9.15 -24.44
CA ASP A 93 6.23 -9.67 -23.64
C ASP A 93 6.56 -11.10 -24.10
N SER A 94 7.85 -11.41 -24.19
CA SER A 94 8.35 -12.65 -24.83
C SER A 94 8.06 -13.93 -24.04
N ASP A 95 7.51 -13.83 -22.84
CA ASP A 95 7.03 -14.93 -22.02
C ASP A 95 5.51 -15.19 -22.15
N ASP A 96 4.76 -14.28 -22.78
CA ASP A 96 3.32 -14.37 -23.00
C ASP A 96 2.97 -14.93 -24.39
N THR A 97 1.72 -15.38 -24.56
CA THR A 97 1.20 -15.84 -25.86
C THR A 97 -0.14 -15.21 -26.21
N LEU A 98 -0.39 -15.04 -27.51
CA LEU A 98 -1.64 -14.48 -28.03
C LEU A 98 -2.63 -15.60 -28.38
N LYS A 99 -3.92 -15.38 -28.09
CA LYS A 99 -4.99 -16.22 -28.67
C LYS A 99 -5.03 -16.05 -30.19
N LYS A 100 -5.43 -17.09 -30.92
CA LYS A 100 -5.42 -17.13 -32.40
C LYS A 100 -6.14 -15.95 -33.09
N ASP A 101 -7.20 -15.44 -32.47
CA ASP A 101 -8.02 -14.33 -32.99
C ASP A 101 -7.74 -12.98 -32.29
N TYR A 102 -6.69 -12.90 -31.47
CA TYR A 102 -6.41 -11.76 -30.60
C TYR A 102 -6.30 -10.45 -31.39
N ILE A 103 -5.39 -10.37 -32.37
CA ILE A 103 -5.17 -9.15 -33.15
C ILE A 103 -6.40 -8.79 -33.98
N ARG A 104 -7.05 -9.78 -34.60
CA ARG A 104 -8.26 -9.57 -35.40
C ARG A 104 -9.37 -8.93 -34.58
N LEU A 105 -9.67 -9.47 -33.39
CA LEU A 105 -10.74 -8.98 -32.52
C LEU A 105 -10.44 -7.58 -31.95
N LEU A 106 -9.18 -7.28 -31.62
CA LEU A 106 -8.78 -5.94 -31.18
C LEU A 106 -8.95 -4.91 -32.30
N VAL A 107 -8.50 -5.23 -33.52
CA VAL A 107 -8.66 -4.34 -34.70
C VAL A 107 -10.14 -4.17 -35.05
N GLU A 108 -10.92 -5.25 -35.05
CA GLU A 108 -12.37 -5.20 -35.29
C GLU A 108 -13.07 -4.27 -34.29
N THR A 109 -12.70 -4.37 -33.01
CA THR A 109 -13.22 -3.50 -31.95
C THR A 109 -12.78 -2.04 -32.17
N ALA A 110 -11.51 -1.80 -32.49
CA ALA A 110 -10.97 -0.46 -32.69
C ALA A 110 -11.63 0.26 -33.85
N GLU A 111 -11.83 -0.43 -34.98
CA GLU A 111 -12.47 0.13 -36.17
C GLU A 111 -13.97 0.34 -35.96
N LYS A 112 -14.66 -0.64 -35.38
CA LYS A 112 -16.11 -0.55 -35.09
C LYS A 112 -16.42 0.63 -34.16
N GLU A 113 -15.62 0.80 -33.12
CA GLU A 113 -15.82 1.84 -32.12
C GLU A 113 -15.09 3.14 -32.45
N ASN A 114 -14.26 3.18 -33.50
CA ASN A 114 -13.33 4.27 -33.73
C ASN A 114 -12.49 4.59 -32.47
N ALA A 115 -11.97 3.52 -31.83
CA ALA A 115 -11.17 3.62 -30.62
C ALA A 115 -9.70 3.93 -30.95
N ASP A 116 -9.03 4.59 -30.00
CA ASP A 116 -7.60 4.85 -30.00
C ASP A 116 -6.82 3.79 -29.22
N ILE A 117 -7.43 3.21 -28.19
CA ILE A 117 -6.85 2.13 -27.39
C ILE A 117 -7.90 1.04 -27.19
N VAL A 118 -7.53 -0.21 -27.45
CA VAL A 118 -8.34 -1.38 -27.15
C VAL A 118 -7.57 -2.36 -26.28
N TYR A 119 -8.11 -2.67 -25.11
CA TYR A 119 -7.50 -3.57 -24.13
C TYR A 119 -8.39 -4.78 -23.87
N SER A 120 -7.83 -5.83 -23.29
CA SER A 120 -8.53 -7.10 -23.03
C SER A 120 -8.20 -7.67 -21.66
N ALA A 121 -8.89 -8.74 -21.28
CA ALA A 121 -8.60 -9.47 -20.03
C ALA A 121 -7.26 -10.23 -20.12
N LEU A 122 -6.66 -10.50 -18.95
CA LEU A 122 -5.50 -11.39 -18.83
C LEU A 122 -5.94 -12.71 -18.24
N TYR A 123 -5.56 -13.80 -18.89
CA TYR A 123 -5.80 -15.17 -18.46
C TYR A 123 -4.46 -15.82 -18.12
N GLU A 124 -4.32 -16.46 -16.96
CA GLU A 124 -3.12 -17.23 -16.67
C GLU A 124 -2.99 -18.38 -17.67
N LEU A 125 -1.82 -18.52 -18.28
CA LEU A 125 -1.60 -19.39 -19.44
C LEU A 125 -1.94 -20.86 -19.18
N ASN A 126 -1.72 -21.38 -17.97
CA ASN A 126 -1.86 -22.80 -17.64
C ASN A 126 -3.23 -23.15 -17.04
N SER A 127 -3.74 -22.32 -16.14
CA SER A 127 -5.01 -22.51 -15.43
C SER A 127 -6.20 -21.92 -16.17
N GLY A 128 -5.97 -20.93 -17.03
CA GLY A 128 -7.02 -20.14 -17.67
C GLY A 128 -7.78 -19.23 -16.69
N GLU A 129 -7.30 -19.08 -15.45
CA GLU A 129 -7.88 -18.18 -14.47
C GLU A 129 -7.72 -16.73 -14.90
N VAL A 130 -8.72 -15.89 -14.59
CA VAL A 130 -8.65 -14.47 -14.88
C VAL A 130 -7.69 -13.81 -13.89
N VAL A 131 -6.55 -13.34 -14.41
CA VAL A 131 -5.55 -12.60 -13.63
C VAL A 131 -5.95 -11.14 -13.49
N LEU A 132 -6.41 -10.54 -14.60
CA LEU A 132 -6.90 -9.18 -14.64
C LEU A 132 -8.25 -9.15 -15.36
N PRO A 133 -9.35 -8.88 -14.64
CA PRO A 133 -10.66 -8.79 -15.26
C PRO A 133 -10.75 -7.56 -16.15
N ILE A 134 -11.47 -7.71 -17.25
CA ILE A 134 -11.81 -6.59 -18.12
C ILE A 134 -12.95 -5.78 -17.50
N LYS A 135 -12.83 -4.45 -17.55
CA LYS A 135 -13.84 -3.49 -17.09
C LYS A 135 -13.95 -2.33 -18.07
N GLU A 136 -15.05 -1.58 -17.98
CA GLU A 136 -15.21 -0.34 -18.75
C GLU A 136 -14.13 0.69 -18.38
N TYR A 137 -13.75 1.51 -19.35
CA TYR A 137 -12.72 2.52 -19.13
C TYR A 137 -13.24 3.62 -18.21
N ASP A 138 -12.49 3.87 -17.14
CA ASP A 138 -12.70 4.99 -16.24
C ASP A 138 -11.35 5.57 -15.82
N LEU A 139 -11.24 6.90 -15.91
CA LEU A 139 -9.99 7.59 -15.62
C LEU A 139 -9.65 7.57 -14.13
N GLN A 140 -10.64 7.65 -13.23
CA GLN A 140 -10.43 7.58 -11.78
C GLN A 140 -9.83 6.23 -11.40
N GLU A 141 -10.40 5.16 -11.94
CA GLU A 141 -9.91 3.80 -11.80
C GLU A 141 -8.48 3.63 -12.36
N MET A 142 -8.15 4.31 -13.46
CA MET A 142 -6.79 4.28 -14.00
C MET A 142 -5.80 4.93 -13.04
N PHE A 143 -6.16 6.03 -12.38
CA PHE A 143 -5.33 6.64 -11.35
C PHE A 143 -5.13 5.73 -10.14
N ILE A 144 -6.14 4.92 -9.78
CA ILE A 144 -6.04 3.92 -8.71
C ILE A 144 -5.11 2.77 -9.11
N GLY A 145 -5.13 2.32 -10.36
CA GLY A 145 -4.22 1.28 -10.78
C GLY A 145 -4.37 0.88 -12.23
N ASN A 146 -3.28 0.36 -12.78
CA ASN A 146 -3.27 -0.05 -14.17
C ASN A 146 -4.22 -1.23 -14.40
N PHE A 147 -5.11 -1.08 -15.37
CA PHE A 147 -5.88 -2.19 -15.93
C PHE A 147 -5.76 -2.28 -17.47
N ILE A 148 -4.87 -1.49 -18.06
CA ILE A 148 -4.54 -1.51 -19.49
C ILE A 148 -3.14 -2.11 -19.63
N HIS A 149 -3.06 -3.36 -20.10
CA HIS A 149 -1.80 -4.07 -20.23
C HIS A 149 -0.96 -3.57 -21.42
N ALA A 150 0.36 -3.78 -21.38
CA ALA A 150 1.29 -3.53 -22.50
C ALA A 150 0.79 -4.08 -23.84
N SER A 151 0.14 -5.25 -23.83
CA SER A 151 -0.42 -5.92 -25.01
C SER A 151 -1.80 -5.44 -25.46
N SER A 152 -2.18 -4.23 -25.07
CA SER A 152 -3.33 -3.54 -25.64
C SER A 152 -2.99 -3.00 -27.04
N LEU A 153 -3.99 -2.91 -27.91
CA LEU A 153 -3.87 -2.30 -29.23
C LEU A 153 -3.94 -0.78 -29.07
N ILE A 154 -2.96 -0.07 -29.64
CA ILE A 154 -2.91 1.39 -29.63
C ILE A 154 -2.89 1.88 -31.07
N ARG A 155 -3.73 2.86 -31.43
CA ARG A 155 -3.63 3.57 -32.70
C ARG A 155 -2.33 4.37 -32.71
N THR A 156 -1.44 4.12 -33.65
CA THR A 156 -0.09 4.70 -33.66
C THR A 156 -0.11 6.24 -33.66
N SER A 157 -1.08 6.86 -34.34
CA SER A 157 -1.27 8.31 -34.33
C SER A 157 -1.62 8.88 -32.94
N ALA A 158 -2.23 8.09 -32.06
CA ALA A 158 -2.56 8.50 -30.69
C ALA A 158 -1.31 8.66 -29.81
N ILE A 159 -0.23 7.91 -30.11
CA ILE A 159 1.03 7.97 -29.37
C ILE A 159 1.71 9.33 -29.58
N GLY A 160 1.91 9.74 -30.84
CA GLY A 160 2.68 10.94 -31.17
C GLY A 160 4.11 10.87 -30.63
N ASN A 161 4.53 11.88 -29.86
CA ASN A 161 5.89 11.96 -29.31
C ASN A 161 6.01 11.38 -27.89
N ILE A 162 4.98 10.70 -27.38
CA ILE A 162 5.00 10.12 -26.04
C ILE A 162 5.92 8.90 -26.04
N LYS A 163 6.82 8.86 -25.06
CA LYS A 163 7.77 7.76 -24.81
C LYS A 163 7.53 7.20 -23.41
N PHE A 164 7.99 5.98 -23.17
CA PHE A 164 8.09 5.44 -21.81
C PHE A 164 9.07 6.29 -21.01
N ASP A 165 8.77 6.52 -19.73
CA ASP A 165 9.62 7.30 -18.83
C ASP A 165 10.91 6.54 -18.50
N GLU A 166 12.04 7.04 -18.98
CA GLU A 166 13.36 6.45 -18.78
C GLU A 166 13.76 6.32 -17.29
N GLN A 167 13.16 7.12 -16.39
CA GLN A 167 13.37 6.98 -14.94
C GLN A 167 12.76 5.69 -14.39
N LEU A 168 11.81 5.10 -15.10
CA LEU A 168 11.19 3.81 -14.75
C LEU A 168 11.93 2.62 -15.38
N ASN A 169 13.07 2.85 -16.02
CA ASN A 169 13.81 1.76 -16.61
C ASN A 169 14.33 0.80 -15.51
N ARG A 170 14.00 -0.48 -15.65
CA ARG A 170 14.23 -1.56 -14.65
C ARG A 170 13.39 -1.42 -13.37
N GLU A 171 12.46 -0.47 -13.31
CA GLU A 171 11.43 -0.41 -12.27
C GLU A 171 10.17 -1.17 -12.74
N LYS A 172 9.18 -1.29 -11.85
CA LYS A 172 7.85 -1.82 -12.18
C LYS A 172 6.94 -0.69 -12.69
N LEU A 173 5.79 -1.03 -13.28
CA LEU A 173 4.72 -0.08 -13.63
C LEU A 173 5.12 0.91 -14.75
N GLU A 174 6.09 0.55 -15.59
CA GLU A 174 6.47 1.37 -16.74
C GLU A 174 5.37 1.41 -17.80
N ASP A 175 4.63 0.32 -17.95
CA ASP A 175 3.44 0.21 -18.77
C ASP A 175 2.31 1.11 -18.23
N TYR A 176 2.08 1.05 -16.92
CA TYR A 176 1.09 1.89 -16.24
C TYR A 176 1.33 3.37 -16.52
N ASP A 177 2.57 3.83 -16.32
CA ASP A 177 2.93 5.22 -16.58
C ASP A 177 2.71 5.62 -18.03
N PHE A 178 3.11 4.77 -18.97
CA PHE A 178 2.94 5.04 -20.40
C PHE A 178 1.47 5.20 -20.78
N TYR A 179 0.59 4.27 -20.37
CA TYR A 179 -0.84 4.36 -20.66
C TYR A 179 -1.51 5.51 -19.92
N LEU A 180 -1.17 5.76 -18.65
CA LEU A 180 -1.70 6.92 -17.92
C LEU A 180 -1.29 8.23 -18.59
N ASN A 181 -0.05 8.34 -19.08
CA ASN A 181 0.43 9.50 -19.81
C ASN A 181 -0.31 9.68 -21.13
N LEU A 182 -0.56 8.60 -21.89
CA LEU A 182 -1.35 8.65 -23.12
C LEU A 182 -2.76 9.22 -22.87
N VAL A 183 -3.51 8.62 -21.95
CA VAL A 183 -4.92 8.97 -21.72
C VAL A 183 -5.12 10.30 -21.00
N THR A 184 -4.09 10.83 -20.33
CA THR A 184 -4.15 12.16 -19.70
C THR A 184 -3.57 13.27 -20.57
N SER A 185 -2.69 12.95 -21.53
CA SER A 185 -2.12 13.92 -22.45
C SER A 185 -3.09 14.33 -23.55
N LYS A 186 -3.99 13.44 -23.95
CA LYS A 186 -4.95 13.63 -25.05
C LYS A 186 -6.30 13.04 -24.67
N GLU A 187 -7.37 13.55 -25.28
CA GLU A 187 -8.68 12.91 -25.21
C GLU A 187 -8.67 11.73 -26.18
N LEU A 188 -8.60 10.51 -25.64
CA LEU A 188 -8.54 9.26 -26.40
C LEU A 188 -9.81 8.43 -26.15
N LYS A 189 -10.34 7.79 -27.19
CA LYS A 189 -11.41 6.80 -27.02
C LYS A 189 -10.79 5.45 -26.64
N VAL A 190 -10.98 5.04 -25.40
CA VAL A 190 -10.41 3.81 -24.82
C VAL A 190 -11.54 2.80 -24.59
N VAL A 191 -11.39 1.58 -25.12
CA VAL A 191 -12.50 0.60 -25.19
C VAL A 191 -12.04 -0.81 -24.77
N PRO A 192 -12.80 -1.52 -23.94
CA PRO A 192 -12.57 -2.93 -23.66
C PRO A 192 -13.01 -3.85 -24.81
N CYS A 193 -12.20 -4.87 -25.14
CA CYS A 193 -12.58 -6.00 -26.00
C CYS A 193 -12.85 -7.25 -25.16
N TYR A 194 -14.13 -7.59 -25.01
CA TYR A 194 -14.59 -8.72 -24.19
C TYR A 194 -14.44 -10.10 -24.86
N GLU A 195 -14.20 -10.14 -26.16
CA GLU A 195 -14.21 -11.37 -26.96
C GLU A 195 -12.86 -12.11 -26.95
N THR A 196 -11.81 -11.49 -26.43
CA THR A 196 -10.46 -12.07 -26.39
C THR A 196 -9.73 -11.76 -25.09
N GLY A 197 -8.51 -12.28 -24.96
CA GLY A 197 -7.60 -11.92 -23.88
C GLY A 197 -6.20 -12.47 -24.10
N LEU A 198 -5.23 -11.85 -23.44
CA LEU A 198 -3.84 -12.28 -23.44
C LEU A 198 -3.68 -13.53 -22.57
N ASN A 199 -2.88 -14.49 -23.02
CA ASN A 199 -2.46 -15.59 -22.15
C ASN A 199 -1.17 -15.16 -21.43
N TYR A 200 -1.33 -14.76 -20.18
CA TYR A 200 -0.30 -14.23 -19.30
C TYR A 200 0.45 -15.34 -18.57
N ARG A 201 1.77 -15.36 -18.64
CA ARG A 201 2.59 -16.33 -17.93
C ARG A 201 2.98 -15.81 -16.55
N MET A 202 2.57 -16.54 -15.50
CA MET A 202 3.01 -16.25 -14.14
C MET A 202 4.24 -17.09 -13.78
N SER A 203 5.39 -16.45 -13.58
CA SER A 203 6.60 -17.09 -13.03
C SER A 203 6.85 -16.64 -11.59
N PHE A 204 7.53 -17.48 -10.80
CA PHE A 204 7.87 -17.18 -9.40
C PHE A 204 8.80 -15.94 -9.30
N ASP A 205 9.65 -15.76 -10.30
CA ASP A 205 10.57 -14.64 -10.48
C ASP A 205 9.96 -13.45 -11.26
N SER A 206 8.65 -13.49 -11.53
CA SER A 206 8.00 -12.41 -12.27
C SER A 206 8.21 -11.06 -11.58
N ARG A 207 8.58 -10.04 -12.35
CA ARG A 207 8.70 -8.67 -11.85
C ARG A 207 7.38 -8.17 -11.25
N SER A 208 6.26 -8.73 -11.68
CA SER A 208 4.91 -8.44 -11.15
C SER A 208 4.63 -9.07 -9.78
N ASN A 209 5.56 -9.85 -9.21
CA ASN A 209 5.35 -10.46 -7.89
C ASN A 209 5.31 -9.36 -6.81
N HIS A 210 4.13 -9.16 -6.21
CA HIS A 210 3.80 -8.05 -5.30
C HIS A 210 4.41 -8.21 -3.89
N GLN A 211 5.36 -9.13 -3.70
CA GLN A 211 5.98 -9.41 -2.40
C GLN A 211 6.77 -8.21 -1.83
N ASN A 212 7.13 -7.22 -2.65
CA ASN A 212 7.78 -5.99 -2.21
C ASN A 212 6.88 -4.76 -2.38
N LEU A 213 5.88 -4.63 -1.49
CA LEU A 213 4.95 -3.50 -1.45
C LEU A 213 5.68 -2.14 -1.41
N LYS A 214 6.84 -2.07 -0.74
CA LYS A 214 7.64 -0.83 -0.66
C LYS A 214 8.13 -0.38 -2.04
N SER A 215 8.67 -1.28 -2.85
CA SER A 215 9.11 -0.97 -4.21
C SER A 215 7.92 -0.55 -5.09
N TYR A 216 6.81 -1.28 -5.02
CA TYR A 216 5.59 -0.93 -5.75
C TYR A 216 5.11 0.49 -5.40
N TYR A 217 4.92 0.80 -4.12
CA TYR A 217 4.37 2.10 -3.69
C TYR A 217 5.34 3.26 -3.88
N LYS A 218 6.65 3.01 -3.85
CA LYS A 218 7.66 4.01 -4.25
C LYS A 218 7.46 4.41 -5.71
N THR A 219 7.34 3.44 -6.61
CA THR A 219 7.19 3.70 -8.04
C THR A 219 5.82 4.27 -8.38
N TYR A 220 4.77 3.74 -7.77
CA TYR A 220 3.42 4.30 -7.87
C TYR A 220 3.36 5.76 -7.40
N GLY A 221 3.93 6.08 -6.24
CA GLY A 221 3.98 7.46 -5.73
C GLY A 221 4.75 8.42 -6.66
N TYR A 222 5.83 7.95 -7.29
CA TYR A 222 6.53 8.70 -8.33
C TYR A 222 5.62 8.96 -9.55
N ILE A 223 4.93 7.94 -10.05
CA ILE A 223 4.02 8.04 -11.20
C ILE A 223 2.90 9.04 -10.92
N ILE A 224 2.12 8.82 -9.86
CA ILE A 224 0.98 9.68 -9.50
C ILE A 224 1.43 11.11 -9.19
N GLY A 225 2.62 11.27 -8.59
CA GLY A 225 3.20 12.59 -8.30
C GLY A 225 3.37 13.48 -9.53
N LYS A 226 3.61 12.91 -10.73
CA LYS A 226 3.67 13.65 -12.00
C LYS A 226 2.39 14.41 -12.32
N TYR A 227 1.25 13.94 -11.80
CA TYR A 227 -0.08 14.44 -12.13
C TYR A 227 -0.68 15.34 -11.05
N LEU A 228 0.00 15.53 -9.90
CA LEU A 228 -0.53 16.26 -8.74
C LEU A 228 -1.05 17.67 -9.10
N THR A 229 -0.34 18.39 -9.96
CA THR A 229 -0.72 19.76 -10.34
C THR A 229 -1.91 19.80 -11.31
N ARG A 230 -2.01 18.83 -12.23
CA ARG A 230 -3.02 18.85 -13.31
C ARG A 230 -4.31 18.09 -12.93
N PHE A 231 -4.19 17.07 -12.09
CA PHE A 231 -5.28 16.17 -11.70
C PHE A 231 -5.33 15.97 -10.16
N PRO A 232 -5.37 17.03 -9.34
CA PRO A 232 -5.22 16.93 -7.89
C PRO A 232 -6.28 16.07 -7.21
N ASN A 233 -7.53 16.07 -7.72
CA ASN A 233 -8.62 15.28 -7.12
C ASN A 233 -8.40 13.79 -7.36
N TYR A 234 -8.11 13.38 -8.60
CA TYR A 234 -7.81 11.98 -8.93
C TYR A 234 -6.60 11.45 -8.15
N VAL A 235 -5.53 12.26 -8.06
CA VAL A 235 -4.34 11.93 -7.28
C VAL A 235 -4.69 11.72 -5.80
N LYS A 236 -5.47 12.62 -5.21
CA LYS A 236 -5.89 12.50 -3.81
C LYS A 236 -6.71 11.22 -3.57
N GLU A 237 -7.72 10.97 -4.39
CA GLU A 237 -8.58 9.79 -4.25
C GLU A 237 -7.79 8.49 -4.39
N ALA A 238 -6.85 8.45 -5.31
CA ALA A 238 -5.99 7.28 -5.51
C ALA A 238 -5.05 7.05 -4.31
N LEU A 239 -4.48 8.12 -3.73
CA LEU A 239 -3.69 8.03 -2.50
C LEU A 239 -4.54 7.57 -1.30
N ASP A 240 -5.77 8.09 -1.16
CA ASP A 240 -6.69 7.70 -0.10
C ASP A 240 -7.04 6.20 -0.20
N TYR A 241 -7.38 5.70 -1.41
CA TYR A 241 -7.66 4.27 -1.67
C TYR A 241 -6.49 3.37 -1.25
N HIS A 242 -5.27 3.71 -1.66
CA HIS A 242 -4.10 2.90 -1.34
C HIS A 242 -3.68 2.97 0.14
N PHE A 243 -3.88 4.13 0.79
CA PHE A 243 -3.65 4.27 2.22
C PHE A 243 -4.61 3.38 3.02
N GLU A 244 -5.90 3.37 2.66
CA GLU A 244 -6.89 2.48 3.27
C GLU A 244 -6.51 1.01 3.05
N ARG A 245 -6.15 0.61 1.83
CA ARG A 245 -5.71 -0.76 1.52
C ARG A 245 -4.49 -1.19 2.32
N LEU A 246 -3.46 -0.35 2.42
CA LEU A 246 -2.26 -0.63 3.22
C LEU A 246 -2.61 -0.81 4.70
N THR A 247 -3.46 0.06 5.23
CA THR A 247 -3.93 -0.02 6.62
C THR A 247 -4.69 -1.33 6.86
N SER A 248 -5.55 -1.76 5.93
CA SER A 248 -6.25 -3.04 6.01
C SER A 248 -5.30 -4.23 6.01
N LEU A 249 -4.28 -4.24 5.15
CA LEU A 249 -3.27 -5.30 5.09
C LEU A 249 -2.45 -5.37 6.40
N ASP A 250 -2.07 -4.23 6.95
CA ASP A 250 -1.37 -4.16 8.25
C ASP A 250 -2.24 -4.70 9.39
N ILE A 251 -3.55 -4.43 9.38
CA ILE A 251 -4.50 -4.98 10.35
C ILE A 251 -4.60 -6.50 10.21
N GLU A 252 -4.76 -7.02 8.99
CA GLU A 252 -4.83 -8.47 8.76
C GLU A 252 -3.53 -9.19 9.16
N HIS A 253 -2.38 -8.60 8.82
CA HIS A 253 -1.09 -9.13 9.22
C HIS A 253 -0.93 -9.13 10.74
N SER A 254 -1.30 -8.02 11.40
CA SER A 254 -1.28 -7.93 12.86
C SER A 254 -2.14 -9.03 13.49
N ILE A 255 -3.36 -9.26 12.98
CA ILE A 255 -4.25 -10.32 13.49
C ILE A 255 -3.64 -11.72 13.33
N LYS A 256 -2.93 -11.99 12.23
CA LYS A 256 -2.25 -13.28 11.99
C LYS A 256 -1.08 -13.54 12.94
N GLU A 257 -0.56 -12.54 13.63
CA GLU A 257 0.53 -12.68 14.60
C GLU A 257 0.03 -12.65 16.06
N GLU A 258 -1.25 -12.32 16.29
CA GLU A 258 -1.85 -12.20 17.62
C GLU A 258 -2.19 -13.55 18.26
N LYS A 259 -1.95 -13.67 19.57
CA LYS A 259 -2.25 -14.88 20.35
C LYS A 259 -3.11 -14.55 21.56
N ILE A 260 -4.14 -15.35 21.79
CA ILE A 260 -4.83 -15.39 23.07
C ILE A 260 -3.87 -16.02 24.07
N SER A 261 -3.54 -15.28 25.13
CA SER A 261 -2.64 -15.70 26.20
C SER A 261 -3.43 -15.91 27.49
N ILE A 262 -3.26 -17.07 28.12
CA ILE A 262 -3.98 -17.48 29.32
C ILE A 262 -2.98 -17.66 30.45
N TYR A 263 -3.32 -17.12 31.62
CA TYR A 263 -2.50 -17.15 32.83
C TYR A 263 -3.35 -17.69 33.97
N PHE A 264 -2.78 -18.57 34.78
CA PHE A 264 -3.40 -19.12 35.97
C PHE A 264 -2.65 -18.68 37.22
N SER A 265 -3.39 -18.40 38.30
CA SER A 265 -2.80 -18.09 39.60
C SER A 265 -3.63 -18.64 40.78
N GLU A 266 -2.96 -18.78 41.93
CA GLU A 266 -3.58 -19.09 43.23
C GLU A 266 -4.21 -17.86 43.89
N ASN A 267 -3.84 -16.66 43.41
CA ASN A 267 -4.34 -15.37 43.90
C ASN A 267 -4.45 -14.37 42.73
N GLU A 268 -4.73 -13.09 43.01
CA GLU A 268 -4.89 -12.06 41.98
C GLU A 268 -3.55 -11.61 41.33
N ALA A 269 -2.41 -12.20 41.70
CA ALA A 269 -1.11 -11.90 41.10
C ALA A 269 -0.76 -12.94 40.01
N PHE A 270 -0.71 -12.50 38.75
CA PHE A 270 -0.37 -13.35 37.61
C PHE A 270 1.12 -13.24 37.25
N SER A 271 1.68 -14.33 36.71
CA SER A 271 3.03 -14.36 36.12
C SER A 271 3.10 -13.49 34.85
N ASP A 272 4.30 -13.02 34.50
CA ASP A 272 4.55 -12.35 33.22
C ASP A 272 4.53 -13.32 32.02
N ILE A 273 4.73 -14.62 32.28
CA ILE A 273 4.76 -15.68 31.28
C ILE A 273 3.40 -16.40 31.26
N PRO A 274 2.74 -16.54 30.09
CA PRO A 274 1.47 -17.24 29.98
C PRO A 274 1.63 -18.75 30.14
N ASP A 275 0.66 -19.39 30.78
CA ASP A 275 0.58 -20.85 30.89
C ASP A 275 0.13 -21.49 29.57
N TYR A 276 -0.74 -20.81 28.80
CA TYR A 276 -1.19 -21.26 27.48
C TYR A 276 -1.26 -20.11 26.48
N GLN A 277 -0.97 -20.41 25.22
CA GLN A 277 -1.16 -19.49 24.11
C GLN A 277 -1.78 -20.20 22.91
N ASN A 278 -2.79 -19.60 22.32
CA ASN A 278 -3.40 -20.06 21.07
C ASN A 278 -3.44 -18.93 20.05
N GLN A 279 -3.25 -19.28 18.78
CA GLN A 279 -3.39 -18.33 17.69
C GLN A 279 -4.82 -17.80 17.65
N ILE A 280 -5.00 -16.48 17.60
CA ILE A 280 -6.36 -15.92 17.56
C ILE A 280 -7.02 -16.20 16.21
N GLN A 281 -8.31 -16.54 16.23
CA GLN A 281 -9.16 -16.69 15.05
C GLN A 281 -10.25 -15.63 15.02
N PHE A 282 -11.02 -15.55 13.93
CA PHE A 282 -12.19 -14.67 13.88
C PHE A 282 -13.29 -15.13 14.85
N GLN A 283 -13.50 -16.44 14.95
CA GLN A 283 -14.38 -17.10 15.89
C GLN A 283 -13.72 -18.41 16.31
N ASP A 284 -13.76 -18.74 17.60
CA ASP A 284 -13.19 -19.98 18.11
C ASP A 284 -13.83 -20.42 19.43
N GLU A 285 -13.57 -21.67 19.78
CA GLU A 285 -13.88 -22.26 21.08
C GLU A 285 -12.67 -23.02 21.62
N ILE A 286 -12.11 -22.52 22.73
CA ILE A 286 -10.86 -23.02 23.32
C ILE A 286 -11.18 -23.75 24.63
N GLU A 287 -10.84 -25.04 24.68
CA GLU A 287 -10.84 -25.80 25.93
C GLU A 287 -9.57 -25.53 26.74
N ILE A 288 -9.75 -25.11 28.00
CA ILE A 288 -8.66 -24.74 28.91
C ILE A 288 -8.75 -25.67 30.14
N PRO A 289 -7.70 -26.45 30.45
CA PRO A 289 -7.72 -27.35 31.60
C PRO A 289 -7.60 -26.57 32.91
N VAL A 290 -8.35 -26.97 33.94
CA VAL A 290 -8.20 -26.41 35.29
C VAL A 290 -6.93 -26.96 35.94
N VAL A 291 -6.07 -26.05 36.42
CA VAL A 291 -4.81 -26.38 37.07
C VAL A 291 -5.01 -26.49 38.59
N LYS A 292 -4.51 -27.59 39.19
CA LYS A 292 -4.62 -27.83 40.63
C LYS A 292 -4.14 -26.63 41.46
N GLY A 293 -4.96 -26.20 42.42
CA GLY A 293 -4.62 -25.11 43.35
C GLY A 293 -4.76 -23.70 42.78
N LYS A 294 -4.97 -23.55 41.47
CA LYS A 294 -5.14 -22.26 40.82
C LYS A 294 -6.62 -22.00 40.53
N ASN A 295 -7.19 -21.00 41.18
CA ASN A 295 -8.61 -20.63 41.10
C ASN A 295 -8.85 -19.26 40.41
N TYR A 296 -7.77 -18.61 39.95
CA TYR A 296 -7.82 -17.39 39.15
C TYR A 296 -7.28 -17.64 37.75
N ILE A 297 -7.93 -17.04 36.76
CA ILE A 297 -7.50 -17.08 35.35
C ILE A 297 -7.57 -15.68 34.74
N ARG A 298 -6.49 -15.25 34.09
CA ARG A 298 -6.44 -14.06 33.25
C ARG A 298 -6.39 -14.49 31.80
N ILE A 299 -7.26 -13.91 30.98
CA ILE A 299 -7.29 -14.13 29.54
C ILE A 299 -6.96 -12.81 28.87
N ARG A 300 -5.86 -12.78 28.12
CA ARG A 300 -5.45 -11.65 27.28
C ARG A 300 -5.75 -11.99 25.84
N PRO A 301 -6.78 -11.41 25.23
CA PRO A 301 -7.21 -11.85 23.92
C PRO A 301 -6.32 -11.33 22.77
N SER A 302 -5.56 -10.25 22.99
CA SER A 302 -4.59 -9.69 22.04
C SER A 302 -3.61 -8.75 22.75
N ASN A 303 -2.65 -8.18 22.03
CA ASN A 303 -1.82 -7.06 22.48
C ASN A 303 -2.37 -5.70 22.03
N ILE A 304 -3.16 -5.67 20.95
CA ILE A 304 -3.81 -4.48 20.39
C ILE A 304 -5.27 -4.34 20.86
N PRO A 305 -5.91 -3.15 20.73
CA PRO A 305 -7.36 -3.00 20.87
C PRO A 305 -8.15 -4.03 20.05
N SER A 306 -9.18 -4.63 20.64
CA SER A 306 -9.97 -5.69 20.00
C SER A 306 -11.43 -5.70 20.45
N PHE A 307 -12.32 -6.23 19.61
CA PHE A 307 -13.77 -6.13 19.77
C PHE A 307 -14.44 -7.48 19.49
N TYR A 308 -15.30 -7.90 20.40
CA TYR A 308 -15.96 -9.20 20.39
C TYR A 308 -17.48 -9.04 20.48
N GLU A 309 -18.18 -9.65 19.52
CA GLU A 309 -19.65 -9.80 19.52
C GLU A 309 -20.09 -10.63 20.73
N PHE A 310 -19.33 -11.67 21.04
CA PHE A 310 -19.38 -12.33 22.33
C PHE A 310 -17.99 -12.81 22.76
N PHE A 311 -17.73 -12.81 24.06
CA PHE A 311 -16.54 -13.35 24.68
C PHE A 311 -16.90 -13.98 26.03
N VAL A 312 -17.06 -15.30 26.07
CA VAL A 312 -17.71 -16.00 27.18
C VAL A 312 -16.81 -17.12 27.70
N LEU A 313 -16.63 -17.17 29.01
CA LEU A 313 -15.96 -18.27 29.70
C LEU A 313 -16.99 -19.13 30.43
N LYS A 314 -16.97 -20.45 30.20
CA LYS A 314 -17.90 -21.39 30.84
C LYS A 314 -17.18 -22.56 31.48
N SER A 315 -17.77 -23.15 32.51
CA SER A 315 -17.43 -24.51 32.91
C SER A 315 -17.96 -25.51 31.89
N LYS A 316 -17.10 -26.39 31.38
CA LYS A 316 -17.50 -27.44 30.43
C LYS A 316 -18.49 -28.42 31.06
N GLU A 317 -18.29 -28.76 32.32
CA GLU A 317 -19.07 -29.80 33.00
C GLU A 317 -20.45 -29.30 33.41
N TYR A 318 -20.49 -28.10 34.00
CA TYR A 318 -21.74 -27.54 34.51
C TYR A 318 -22.48 -26.65 33.51
N GLN A 319 -21.84 -26.30 32.38
CA GLN A 319 -22.34 -25.36 31.37
C GLN A 319 -22.67 -23.96 31.94
N THR A 320 -22.14 -23.66 33.13
CA THR A 320 -22.34 -22.38 33.81
C THR A 320 -21.33 -21.36 33.31
N GLU A 321 -21.82 -20.17 33.00
CA GLU A 321 -21.00 -19.02 32.66
C GLU A 321 -20.27 -18.46 33.89
N ILE A 322 -19.01 -18.07 33.69
CA ILE A 322 -18.15 -17.47 34.71
C ILE A 322 -17.95 -16.01 34.31
N LEU A 323 -18.50 -15.11 35.11
CA LEU A 323 -18.40 -13.68 34.86
C LEU A 323 -17.00 -13.15 35.25
N PRO A 324 -16.46 -12.19 34.49
CA PRO A 324 -15.18 -11.59 34.83
C PRO A 324 -15.31 -10.75 36.10
N ILE A 325 -14.30 -10.85 36.97
CA ILE A 325 -14.17 -10.05 38.19
C ILE A 325 -13.45 -8.72 37.92
N MET A 326 -12.63 -8.65 36.87
CA MET A 326 -11.90 -7.45 36.47
C MET A 326 -11.63 -7.46 34.97
N SER A 327 -11.66 -6.29 34.34
CA SER A 327 -11.28 -6.10 32.94
C SER A 327 -10.88 -4.65 32.68
N ASN A 328 -10.06 -4.43 31.65
CA ASN A 328 -9.88 -3.11 31.04
C ASN A 328 -10.76 -2.89 29.80
N GLY A 329 -11.69 -3.80 29.51
CA GLY A 329 -12.69 -3.69 28.46
C GLY A 329 -14.05 -3.22 28.98
N LEU A 330 -14.83 -2.62 28.09
CA LEU A 330 -16.26 -2.36 28.31
C LEU A 330 -17.04 -3.63 27.97
N ILE A 331 -17.84 -4.11 28.91
CA ILE A 331 -18.62 -5.35 28.80
C ILE A 331 -20.11 -4.99 28.80
N ASP A 332 -20.83 -5.48 27.80
CA ASP A 332 -22.29 -5.37 27.68
C ASP A 332 -22.88 -6.74 27.33
N GLU A 333 -23.59 -7.34 28.29
CA GLU A 333 -23.94 -8.76 28.26
C GLU A 333 -22.70 -9.62 27.95
N ASN A 334 -22.67 -10.28 26.79
CA ASN A 334 -21.54 -11.11 26.36
C ASN A 334 -20.57 -10.36 25.44
N SER A 335 -20.93 -9.17 24.95
CA SER A 335 -20.10 -8.38 24.05
C SER A 335 -19.00 -7.65 24.83
N VAL A 336 -17.79 -7.60 24.26
CA VAL A 336 -16.64 -6.97 24.91
C VAL A 336 -15.89 -6.06 23.95
N VAL A 337 -15.60 -4.84 24.40
CA VAL A 337 -14.88 -3.81 23.65
C VAL A 337 -13.63 -3.39 24.42
N PHE A 338 -12.46 -3.66 23.86
CA PHE A 338 -11.18 -3.22 24.40
C PHE A 338 -10.65 -2.03 23.60
N GLU A 339 -10.77 -0.82 24.15
CA GLU A 339 -10.28 0.41 23.53
C GLU A 339 -8.75 0.61 23.71
N ALA A 340 -8.14 -0.09 24.68
CA ALA A 340 -6.74 0.05 25.05
C ALA A 340 -5.87 -1.13 24.59
N PHE A 341 -4.56 -0.89 24.49
CA PHE A 341 -3.57 -1.95 24.31
C PHE A 341 -3.56 -2.87 25.52
N TYR A 342 -3.09 -4.09 25.31
CA TYR A 342 -2.96 -5.13 26.35
C TYR A 342 -4.29 -5.48 27.03
N PRO A 343 -5.35 -5.82 26.26
CA PRO A 343 -6.62 -6.23 26.81
C PRO A 343 -6.49 -7.41 27.77
N PHE A 344 -7.33 -7.43 28.80
CA PHE A 344 -7.44 -8.57 29.72
C PHE A 344 -8.83 -8.70 30.34
N LEU A 345 -9.18 -9.94 30.68
CA LEU A 345 -10.31 -10.32 31.51
C LEU A 345 -9.81 -11.29 32.58
N ASP A 346 -10.08 -10.97 33.84
CA ASP A 346 -9.74 -11.82 34.98
C ASP A 346 -11.00 -12.47 35.52
N TYR A 347 -10.91 -13.74 35.87
CA TYR A 347 -12.01 -14.54 36.39
C TYR A 347 -11.56 -15.29 37.64
N GLN A 348 -12.53 -15.60 38.48
CA GLN A 348 -12.37 -16.51 39.62
C GLN A 348 -13.37 -17.66 39.48
N PHE A 349 -12.96 -18.87 39.83
CA PHE A 349 -13.80 -20.06 39.73
C PHE A 349 -13.55 -21.04 40.88
N THR A 350 -14.53 -21.91 41.15
CA THR A 350 -14.45 -22.99 42.15
C THR A 350 -14.67 -24.34 41.47
N LEU A 351 -13.71 -24.72 40.63
CA LEU A 351 -13.69 -25.99 39.89
C LEU A 351 -12.58 -26.89 40.44
N SER A 352 -12.75 -28.20 40.26
CA SER A 352 -11.80 -29.21 40.72
C SER A 352 -10.72 -29.49 39.67
N GLU A 353 -9.58 -30.03 40.11
CA GLU A 353 -8.53 -30.51 39.20
C GLU A 353 -9.10 -31.58 38.26
N GLY A 354 -8.93 -31.38 36.96
CA GLY A 354 -9.49 -32.25 35.91
C GLY A 354 -10.73 -31.68 35.21
N ASP A 355 -11.39 -30.70 35.82
CA ASP A 355 -12.46 -29.94 35.17
C ASP A 355 -11.87 -29.13 34.00
N LYS A 356 -12.74 -28.72 33.07
CA LYS A 356 -12.37 -27.90 31.92
C LYS A 356 -13.19 -26.62 31.87
N LEU A 357 -12.51 -25.55 31.47
CA LEU A 357 -13.11 -24.30 31.06
C LEU A 357 -13.23 -24.28 29.53
N VAL A 358 -14.23 -23.57 29.03
CA VAL A 358 -14.43 -23.34 27.60
C VAL A 358 -14.52 -21.84 27.39
N LEU A 359 -13.55 -21.28 26.66
CA LEU A 359 -13.59 -19.91 26.18
C LEU A 359 -14.17 -19.90 24.77
N SER A 360 -15.37 -19.36 24.59
CA SER A 360 -16.00 -19.18 23.29
C SER A 360 -16.02 -17.70 22.95
N TYR A 361 -15.56 -17.32 21.76
CA TYR A 361 -15.57 -15.93 21.32
C TYR A 361 -15.82 -15.78 19.83
N LYS A 362 -16.38 -14.63 19.45
CA LYS A 362 -16.52 -14.18 18.06
C LYS A 362 -16.18 -12.71 17.98
N ARG A 363 -15.27 -12.38 17.06
CA ARG A 363 -14.86 -11.00 16.80
C ARG A 363 -15.92 -10.31 15.96
N TYR A 364 -16.02 -9.00 16.16
CA TYR A 364 -16.79 -8.18 15.23
C TYR A 364 -16.08 -8.12 13.87
N ASN A 365 -16.84 -8.32 12.78
CA ASN A 365 -16.36 -7.95 11.44
C ASN A 365 -16.49 -6.43 11.30
N ILE A 366 -15.35 -5.74 11.31
CA ILE A 366 -15.30 -4.26 11.15
C ILE A 366 -15.50 -3.81 9.70
N ASN A 367 -15.40 -4.74 8.74
CA ASN A 367 -15.56 -4.46 7.31
C ASN A 367 -16.98 -4.72 6.81
N ASP A 368 -17.86 -5.29 7.65
CA ASP A 368 -19.27 -5.51 7.31
C ASP A 368 -20.13 -4.28 7.65
N ILE A 369 -20.22 -3.37 6.68
CA ILE A 369 -20.90 -2.07 6.80
C ILE A 369 -22.43 -2.15 6.88
N VAL A 370 -23.02 -3.33 6.62
CA VAL A 370 -24.47 -3.57 6.69
C VAL A 370 -24.90 -4.26 8.00
N ALA A 371 -23.95 -4.57 8.88
CA ALA A 371 -24.23 -5.15 10.18
C ALA A 371 -25.03 -4.19 11.10
N LYS A 372 -25.97 -4.74 11.87
CA LYS A 372 -26.85 -3.96 12.76
C LYS A 372 -26.13 -3.14 13.83
N ASP A 373 -24.88 -3.50 14.13
CA ASP A 373 -24.00 -2.90 15.14
C ASP A 373 -22.99 -1.87 14.55
N TYR A 374 -23.06 -1.62 13.25
CA TYR A 374 -22.12 -0.77 12.51
C TYR A 374 -21.98 0.64 13.12
N ILE A 375 -23.10 1.19 13.61
CA ILE A 375 -23.14 2.50 14.29
C ILE A 375 -22.30 2.47 15.57
N GLY A 376 -22.32 1.38 16.34
CA GLY A 376 -21.48 1.21 17.53
C GLY A 376 -19.99 1.21 17.20
N LYS A 377 -19.60 0.51 16.13
CA LYS A 377 -18.20 0.46 15.64
C LYS A 377 -17.72 1.82 15.15
N LEU A 378 -18.58 2.55 14.45
CA LEU A 378 -18.27 3.89 13.97
C LEU A 378 -18.08 4.87 15.14
N LEU A 379 -18.94 4.78 16.15
CA LEU A 379 -18.87 5.61 17.36
C LEU A 379 -17.61 5.30 18.19
N ALA A 380 -17.24 4.03 18.33
CA ALA A 380 -16.00 3.62 18.99
C ALA A 380 -14.76 4.16 18.26
N LYS A 381 -14.71 4.05 16.93
CA LYS A 381 -13.64 4.62 16.09
C LYS A 381 -13.54 6.14 16.24
N GLN A 382 -14.68 6.84 16.22
CA GLN A 382 -14.71 8.28 16.45
C GLN A 382 -14.21 8.67 17.84
N LYS A 383 -14.61 7.92 18.88
CA LYS A 383 -14.19 8.17 20.26
C LYS A 383 -12.69 7.91 20.45
N TYR A 384 -12.15 6.86 19.84
CA TYR A 384 -10.70 6.58 19.81
C TYR A 384 -9.91 7.73 19.15
N ASN A 385 -10.33 8.18 17.98
CA ASN A 385 -9.68 9.30 17.28
C ASN A 385 -9.70 10.59 18.12
N ARG A 386 -10.80 10.83 18.84
CA ARG A 386 -10.92 11.97 19.75
C ARG A 386 -10.00 11.85 20.96
N LEU A 387 -9.84 10.65 21.52
CA LEU A 387 -8.90 10.38 22.62
C LEU A 387 -7.44 10.65 22.19
N GLN A 388 -7.03 10.18 21.00
CA GLN A 388 -5.69 10.43 20.46
C GLN A 388 -5.42 11.93 20.28
N THR A 389 -6.45 12.67 19.86
CA THR A 389 -6.36 14.13 19.73
C THR A 389 -6.16 14.79 21.10
N ILE A 390 -6.89 14.37 22.14
CA ILE A 390 -6.73 14.91 23.51
C ILE A 390 -5.32 14.63 24.05
N LEU A 391 -4.81 13.40 23.90
CA LEU A 391 -3.46 13.04 24.35
C LEU A 391 -2.38 13.88 23.68
N SER A 392 -2.55 14.19 22.39
CA SER A 392 -1.64 15.09 21.67
C SER A 392 -1.63 16.51 22.24
N TYR A 393 -2.78 17.01 22.70
CA TYR A 393 -2.87 18.32 23.34
C TYR A 393 -2.24 18.33 24.74
N GLU A 394 -2.41 17.27 25.53
CA GLU A 394 -1.75 17.15 26.83
C GLU A 394 -0.22 17.13 26.71
N GLN A 395 0.32 16.41 25.73
CA GLN A 395 1.77 16.42 25.47
C GLN A 395 2.26 17.82 25.10
N LYS A 396 1.51 18.51 24.22
CA LYS A 396 1.83 19.89 23.83
C LYS A 396 1.76 20.86 25.01
N GLN A 397 0.78 20.69 25.91
CA GLN A 397 0.67 21.51 27.12
C GLN A 397 1.90 21.32 28.03
N ARG A 398 2.33 20.07 28.27
CA ARG A 398 3.53 19.80 29.10
C ARG A 398 4.79 20.42 28.49
N GLN A 399 4.92 20.39 27.17
CA GLN A 399 6.03 21.05 26.48
C GLN A 399 6.00 22.57 26.70
N LEU A 400 4.84 23.20 26.53
CA LEU A 400 4.68 24.65 26.75
C LEU A 400 4.95 25.05 28.20
N GLU A 401 4.52 24.24 29.18
CA GLU A 401 4.82 24.48 30.59
C GLU A 401 6.32 24.39 30.88
N SER A 402 7.03 23.44 30.26
CA SER A 402 8.49 23.34 30.35
C SER A 402 9.19 24.56 29.75
N GLU A 403 8.75 25.02 28.57
CA GLU A 403 9.28 26.23 27.93
C GLU A 403 9.02 27.49 28.77
N LEU A 404 7.82 27.61 29.35
CA LEU A 404 7.46 28.72 30.24
C LEU A 404 8.33 28.75 31.50
N ASN A 405 8.57 27.59 32.11
CA ASN A 405 9.45 27.49 33.28
C ASN A 405 10.89 27.89 32.94
N GLN A 406 11.41 27.46 31.78
CA GLN A 406 12.72 27.88 31.30
C GLN A 406 12.79 29.40 31.09
N LYS A 407 11.77 29.99 30.45
CA LYS A 407 11.70 31.45 30.22
C LYS A 407 11.57 32.25 31.51
N THR A 408 10.85 31.72 32.49
CA THR A 408 10.73 32.34 33.82
C THR A 408 12.07 32.33 34.55
N GLN A 409 12.80 31.22 34.49
CA GLN A 409 14.16 31.12 35.06
C GLN A 409 15.12 32.11 34.39
N GLU A 410 15.11 32.21 33.05
CA GLU A 410 15.90 33.20 32.31
C GLU A 410 15.57 34.63 32.74
N PHE A 411 14.29 34.95 32.92
CA PHE A 411 13.85 36.28 33.39
C PHE A 411 14.32 36.59 34.81
N ASP A 412 14.26 35.62 35.71
CA ASP A 412 14.73 35.79 37.10
C ASP A 412 16.24 36.03 37.15
N ASP A 413 17.01 35.34 36.31
CA ASP A 413 18.46 35.51 36.24
C ASP A 413 18.83 36.88 35.63
N LEU A 414 18.15 37.31 34.57
CA LEU A 414 18.27 38.67 34.03
C LEU A 414 17.89 39.74 35.06
N SER A 415 16.85 39.50 35.86
CA SER A 415 16.43 40.41 36.92
C SER A 415 17.47 40.53 38.03
N LYS A 416 18.13 39.43 38.42
CA LYS A 416 19.27 39.46 39.37
C LYS A 416 20.44 40.24 38.81
N GLU A 417 20.78 40.02 37.54
CA GLU A 417 21.86 40.74 36.86
C GLU A 417 21.57 42.25 36.80
N TYR A 418 20.35 42.62 36.40
CA TYR A 418 19.89 44.01 36.40
C TYR A 418 19.99 44.65 37.78
N ASN A 419 19.52 43.98 38.83
CA ASN A 419 19.61 44.49 40.20
C ASN A 419 21.05 44.64 40.68
N THR A 420 21.94 43.72 40.27
CA THR A 420 23.39 43.81 40.55
C THR A 420 24.00 45.03 39.86
N LEU A 421 23.71 45.22 38.57
CA LEU A 421 24.13 46.39 37.80
C LEU A 421 23.60 47.69 38.40
N LEU A 422 22.33 47.71 38.83
CA LEU A 422 21.69 48.86 39.46
C LEU A 422 22.34 49.19 40.81
N SER A 423 22.67 48.17 41.62
CA SER A 423 23.41 48.32 42.87
C SER A 423 24.81 48.89 42.63
N ASN A 424 25.54 48.35 41.65
CA ASN A 424 26.85 48.85 41.23
C ASN A 424 26.79 50.29 40.72
N TYR A 425 25.79 50.61 39.90
CA TYR A 425 25.56 51.98 39.44
C TYR A 425 25.29 52.92 40.62
N ARG A 426 24.40 52.53 41.54
CA ARG A 426 24.06 53.33 42.73
C ARG A 426 25.26 53.50 43.67
N SER A 427 26.11 52.49 43.84
CA SER A 427 27.31 52.58 44.67
C SER A 427 28.30 53.58 44.08
N ILE A 428 28.46 53.58 42.75
CA ILE A 428 29.27 54.55 42.02
C ILE A 428 28.68 55.96 42.16
N THR A 429 27.39 56.17 41.86
CA THR A 429 26.78 57.51 41.87
C THR A 429 26.61 58.09 43.27
N ASN A 430 26.43 57.26 44.29
CA ASN A 430 26.30 57.71 45.68
C ASN A 430 27.65 57.84 46.40
N SER A 431 28.74 57.35 45.81
CA SER A 431 30.10 57.52 46.30
C SER A 431 30.42 59.00 46.46
N ILE A 432 31.00 59.36 47.61
CA ILE A 432 31.46 60.71 47.94
C ILE A 432 32.41 61.23 46.84
N TRP A 433 33.24 60.34 46.29
CA TRP A 433 34.20 60.63 45.23
C TRP A 433 33.56 60.95 43.88
N TRP A 434 32.33 60.53 43.62
CA TRP A 434 31.59 60.89 42.40
C TRP A 434 30.73 62.15 42.60
N LYS A 435 30.16 62.33 43.81
CA LYS A 435 29.42 63.56 44.19
C LYS A 435 30.28 64.82 44.10
N ILE A 436 31.57 64.75 44.38
CA ILE A 436 32.51 65.88 44.26
C ILE A 436 32.68 66.32 42.79
N PRO A 437 33.06 65.44 41.84
CA PRO A 437 33.05 65.70 40.40
C PRO A 437 31.72 66.22 39.88
N THR A 438 30.58 65.64 40.29
CA THR A 438 29.26 66.12 39.84
C THR A 438 28.94 67.52 40.38
N LYS A 439 29.30 67.84 41.63
CA LYS A 439 29.20 69.21 42.16
C LYS A 439 30.08 70.18 41.38
N ILE A 440 31.31 69.78 41.03
CA ILE A 440 32.24 70.58 40.22
C ILE A 440 31.65 70.82 38.82
N ILE A 441 31.16 69.77 38.14
CA ILE A 441 30.54 69.87 36.81
C ILE A 441 29.26 70.73 36.85
N ASN A 442 28.41 70.56 37.86
CA ASN A 442 27.20 71.38 38.01
C ASN A 442 27.52 72.83 38.39
N PHE A 443 28.61 73.08 39.12
CA PHE A 443 29.14 74.43 39.35
C PHE A 443 29.54 75.09 38.03
N PHE A 444 30.16 74.35 37.11
CA PHE A 444 30.47 74.85 35.76
C PHE A 444 29.22 74.99 34.86
N ARG A 445 28.19 74.15 35.03
CA ARG A 445 26.92 74.25 34.27
C ARG A 445 26.00 75.39 34.72
N ARG A 446 26.05 75.82 35.99
CA ARG A 446 25.28 76.98 36.48
C ARG A 446 25.87 78.33 36.02
N LYS A 447 27.06 78.35 35.41
CA LYS A 447 27.59 79.49 34.68
C LYS A 447 27.19 79.40 33.20
N LYS A 448 25.90 79.56 32.94
CA LYS A 448 25.39 80.12 31.69
C LYS A 448 24.06 80.80 31.96
#